data_AF-A0A150VAL3-F1
#
_entry.id   AF-A0A150VAL3-F1
#
_cell.length_a   1.000
_cell.length_b   1.000
_cell.length_c   1.000
_cell.angle_alpha   90.00
_cell.angle_beta   90.00
_cell.angle_gamma   90.00
#
_symmetry.space_group_name_H-M   'P 1'
#
loop_
_entity.id
_entity.type
_entity.pdbx_description
1 polymer ?
#
loop_
_entity_poly.entity_id
_entity_poly.type
_entity_poly.pdbx_seq_one_letter_code
_entity_poly.pdbx_strand_id
1 'polypeptide(L)'
;MALTRPPPPPSPFDPSPSPAPATTTNSAPQQPLTKRDVRRNRILDRLQTMIDSFAAHQPQHYRAQLQAVQVDMTLVLRADPYAPEPLADGAEDVRRMVESVMSSVNVPSDEAAQKDFWAMAGRKYGEFVREVNDAMEKRDAELTALH
;
A
#
# COMPACT_ATOMS: atom_id res chain seq x y z
N MET A 1 -9.31 45.48 -75.04
CA MET A 1 -9.88 45.54 -73.68
C MET A 1 -9.96 44.13 -73.13
N ALA A 2 -9.17 43.82 -72.11
CA ALA A 2 -9.33 42.61 -71.29
C ALA A 2 -8.98 42.96 -69.83
N LEU A 3 -10.00 42.97 -68.99
CA LEU A 3 -9.94 43.20 -67.54
C LEU A 3 -9.34 41.95 -66.87
N THR A 4 -8.27 42.10 -66.09
CA THR A 4 -7.75 41.03 -65.22
C THR A 4 -8.25 41.22 -63.78
N ARG A 5 -8.84 40.17 -63.22
CA ARG A 5 -9.48 40.09 -61.90
C ARG A 5 -8.43 39.91 -60.78
N PRO A 6 -8.62 40.46 -59.57
CA PRO A 6 -7.69 40.27 -58.45
C PRO A 6 -7.74 38.86 -57.85
N PRO A 7 -6.63 38.38 -57.23
CA PRO A 7 -6.51 37.03 -56.68
C PRO A 7 -7.29 36.83 -55.36
N PRO A 8 -7.67 35.58 -55.02
CA PRO A 8 -8.40 35.25 -53.80
C PRO A 8 -7.50 35.31 -52.55
N PRO A 9 -8.08 35.49 -51.34
CA PRO A 9 -7.32 35.49 -50.09
C PRO A 9 -6.85 34.06 -49.70
N PRO A 10 -5.73 33.96 -48.96
CA PRO A 10 -5.15 32.67 -48.56
C PRO A 10 -6.05 31.91 -47.57
N SER A 11 -6.13 30.60 -47.74
CA SER A 11 -6.93 29.69 -46.91
C SER A 11 -6.19 29.34 -45.61
N PRO A 12 -6.88 29.14 -44.48
CA PRO A 12 -6.27 28.93 -43.15
C PRO A 12 -5.66 27.54 -42.92
N PHE A 13 -5.42 26.75 -43.97
CA PHE A 13 -4.97 25.35 -43.89
C PHE A 13 -3.59 25.09 -44.50
N ASP A 14 -2.82 26.12 -44.88
CA ASP A 14 -1.44 25.91 -45.32
C ASP A 14 -0.49 25.67 -44.12
N PRO A 15 0.39 24.65 -44.18
CA PRO A 15 1.38 24.43 -43.14
C PRO A 15 2.42 25.57 -43.16
N SER A 16 2.58 26.21 -42.00
CA SER A 16 3.56 27.27 -41.76
C SER A 16 4.97 26.82 -42.17
N PRO A 17 5.72 27.60 -42.98
CA PRO A 17 7.08 27.24 -43.32
C PRO A 17 7.94 27.29 -42.05
N SER A 18 8.52 26.15 -41.69
CA SER A 18 9.51 26.05 -40.61
C SER A 18 10.70 26.98 -40.89
N PRO A 19 11.26 27.67 -39.87
CA PRO A 19 12.39 28.56 -40.08
C PRO A 19 13.67 27.76 -40.36
N ALA A 20 14.44 28.21 -41.36
CA ALA A 20 15.75 27.67 -41.74
C ALA A 20 16.79 27.86 -40.61
N PRO A 21 17.89 27.06 -40.58
CA PRO A 21 18.78 26.99 -39.44
C PRO A 21 19.77 28.16 -39.43
N ALA A 22 19.65 29.04 -38.43
CA ALA A 22 20.68 30.02 -38.13
C ALA A 22 21.83 29.32 -37.39
N THR A 23 22.97 29.26 -38.06
CA THR A 23 24.25 28.80 -37.51
C THR A 23 24.76 29.74 -36.41
N THR A 24 24.99 29.14 -35.23
CA THR A 24 26.06 29.46 -34.25
C THR A 24 26.17 30.88 -33.72
N THR A 25 25.58 31.11 -32.53
CA THR A 25 26.26 31.34 -31.23
C THR A 25 25.32 32.18 -30.35
N ASN A 26 24.25 31.57 -29.86
CA ASN A 26 23.49 32.16 -28.76
C ASN A 26 23.62 31.20 -27.57
N SER A 27 24.63 31.44 -26.74
CA SER A 27 24.57 31.07 -25.34
C SER A 27 23.39 31.84 -24.76
N ALA A 28 22.20 31.23 -24.79
CA ALA A 28 21.00 31.83 -24.22
C ALA A 28 21.33 32.21 -22.77
N PRO A 29 21.14 33.49 -22.36
CA PRO A 29 21.40 33.88 -20.99
C PRO A 29 20.49 33.04 -20.10
N GLN A 30 21.08 32.25 -19.20
CA GLN A 30 20.35 31.53 -18.17
C GLN A 30 19.48 32.56 -17.44
N GLN A 31 18.17 32.53 -17.72
CA GLN A 31 17.20 33.35 -17.03
C GLN A 31 17.41 33.14 -15.53
N PRO A 32 17.70 34.19 -14.74
CA PRO A 32 17.96 34.03 -13.33
C PRO A 32 16.70 33.46 -12.67
N LEU A 33 16.85 32.33 -11.97
CA LEU A 33 15.77 31.62 -11.30
C LEU A 33 14.96 32.60 -10.45
N THR A 34 13.67 32.77 -10.73
CA THR A 34 12.87 33.74 -9.97
C THR A 34 12.67 33.23 -8.54
N LYS A 35 12.44 34.13 -7.57
CA LYS A 35 12.14 33.73 -6.17
C LYS A 35 10.95 32.75 -6.08
N ARG A 36 10.01 32.86 -7.02
CA ARG A 36 8.87 31.94 -7.17
C ARG A 36 9.31 30.56 -7.62
N ASP A 37 10.27 30.46 -8.53
CA ASP A 37 10.81 29.18 -9.01
C ASP A 37 11.63 28.48 -7.92
N VAL A 38 12.41 29.22 -7.13
CA VAL A 38 13.11 28.67 -5.95
C VAL A 38 12.11 28.08 -4.95
N ARG A 39 11.00 28.78 -4.68
CA ARG A 39 9.94 28.27 -3.78
C ARG A 39 9.27 27.03 -4.37
N ARG A 40 8.98 27.02 -5.67
CA ARG A 40 8.39 25.87 -6.36
C ARG A 40 9.32 24.65 -6.29
N ASN A 41 10.60 24.84 -6.60
CA ASN A 41 11.60 23.76 -6.54
C ASN A 41 11.71 23.17 -5.14
N ARG A 42 11.81 24.00 -4.09
CA ARG A 42 11.82 23.51 -2.70
C ARG A 42 10.60 22.68 -2.31
N ILE A 43 9.41 23.04 -2.82
CA ILE A 43 8.18 22.28 -2.58
C ILE A 43 8.24 20.95 -3.32
N LEU A 44 8.67 20.95 -4.59
CA LEU A 44 8.83 19.74 -5.38
C LEU A 44 9.86 18.79 -4.76
N ASP A 45 11.00 19.31 -4.32
CA ASP A 45 12.05 18.52 -3.66
C ASP A 45 11.54 17.85 -2.38
N ARG A 46 10.79 18.59 -1.55
CA ARG A 46 10.18 18.04 -0.33
C ARG A 46 9.12 16.98 -0.66
N LEU A 47 8.31 17.22 -1.70
CA LEU A 47 7.29 16.27 -2.14
C LEU A 47 7.93 15.00 -2.68
N GLN A 48 8.99 15.12 -3.48
CA GLN A 48 9.76 14.00 -3.98
C GLN A 48 10.36 13.19 -2.83
N THR A 49 10.96 13.86 -1.85
CA THR A 49 11.48 13.19 -0.64
C THR A 49 10.40 12.40 0.10
N MET A 50 9.18 12.93 0.22
CA MET A 50 8.06 12.23 0.86
C MET A 50 7.61 11.02 0.03
N ILE A 51 7.56 11.15 -1.30
CA ILE A 51 7.22 10.03 -2.19
C ILE A 51 8.27 8.93 -2.10
N ASP A 52 9.56 9.29 -2.13
CA ASP A 52 10.66 8.33 -2.09
C ASP A 52 10.67 7.59 -0.76
N SER A 53 10.45 8.29 0.36
CA SER A 53 10.28 7.65 1.68
C SER A 53 9.08 6.71 1.69
N PHE A 54 7.92 7.15 1.22
CA PHE A 54 6.73 6.30 1.18
C PHE A 54 6.98 5.04 0.34
N ALA A 55 7.55 5.18 -0.85
CA ALA A 55 7.85 4.07 -1.74
C ALA A 55 8.88 3.09 -1.13
N ALA A 56 9.82 3.59 -0.32
CA ALA A 56 10.80 2.74 0.37
C ALA A 56 10.17 1.92 1.51
N HIS A 57 9.24 2.49 2.28
CA HIS A 57 8.64 1.83 3.44
C HIS A 57 7.42 0.97 3.08
N GLN A 58 6.68 1.35 2.03
CA GLN A 58 5.45 0.68 1.62
C GLN A 58 5.60 -0.86 1.51
N PRO A 59 6.61 -1.43 0.82
CA PRO A 59 6.75 -2.87 0.68
C PRO A 59 6.99 -3.60 2.01
N GLN A 60 7.66 -2.94 2.97
CA GLN A 60 7.95 -3.53 4.28
C GLN A 60 6.68 -3.66 5.09
N HIS A 61 5.83 -2.63 5.12
CA HIS A 61 4.52 -2.68 5.78
C HIS A 61 3.61 -3.75 5.17
N TYR A 62 3.51 -3.82 3.83
CA TYR A 62 2.69 -4.86 3.19
C TYR A 62 3.20 -6.27 3.49
N ARG A 63 4.52 -6.48 3.54
CA ARG A 63 5.09 -7.78 3.92
C ARG A 63 4.77 -8.13 5.37
N ALA A 64 4.89 -7.17 6.29
CA ALA A 64 4.54 -7.37 7.70
C ALA A 64 3.06 -7.77 7.86
N GLN A 65 2.15 -7.06 7.19
CA GLN A 65 0.72 -7.38 7.21
C GLN A 65 0.43 -8.76 6.61
N LEU A 66 1.07 -9.12 5.49
CA LEU A 66 0.92 -10.44 4.88
C LEU A 66 1.41 -11.55 5.81
N GLN A 67 2.55 -11.36 6.48
CA GLN A 67 3.09 -12.30 7.46
C GLN A 67 2.13 -12.49 8.64
N ALA A 68 1.52 -11.41 9.14
CA ALA A 68 0.53 -11.50 10.22
C ALA A 68 -0.65 -12.40 9.83
N VAL A 69 -1.17 -12.25 8.61
CA VAL A 69 -2.25 -13.11 8.09
C VAL A 69 -1.79 -14.55 7.92
N GLN A 70 -0.56 -14.79 7.47
CA GLN A 70 -0.01 -16.15 7.34
C GLN A 70 0.14 -16.85 8.69
N VAL A 71 0.56 -16.13 9.72
CA VAL A 71 0.63 -16.65 11.09
C VAL A 71 -0.78 -17.03 11.57
N ASP A 72 -1.76 -16.16 11.38
CA ASP A 72 -3.16 -16.45 11.74
C ASP A 72 -3.67 -17.70 11.03
N MET A 73 -3.43 -17.82 9.72
CA MET A 73 -3.83 -18.99 8.95
C MET A 73 -3.16 -20.27 9.47
N THR A 74 -1.88 -20.19 9.84
CA THR A 74 -1.15 -21.31 10.42
C THR A 74 -1.75 -21.73 11.77
N LEU A 75 -2.13 -20.76 12.61
CA LEU A 75 -2.76 -21.04 13.89
C LEU A 75 -4.13 -21.71 13.72
N VAL A 76 -4.95 -21.23 12.77
CA VAL A 76 -6.25 -21.86 12.45
C VAL A 76 -6.06 -23.32 12.01
N LEU A 77 -5.06 -23.60 11.16
CA LEU A 77 -4.78 -24.96 10.69
C LEU A 77 -4.24 -25.89 11.79
N ARG A 78 -3.65 -25.35 12.86
CA ARG A 78 -3.12 -26.12 13.98
C ARG A 78 -4.14 -26.31 15.11
N ALA A 79 -5.23 -25.54 15.11
CA ALA A 79 -6.28 -25.69 16.10
C ALA A 79 -7.05 -26.99 15.89
N ASP A 80 -7.38 -27.67 16.98
CA ASP A 80 -8.28 -28.82 16.98
C ASP A 80 -9.67 -28.38 17.46
N PRO A 81 -10.64 -28.14 16.55
CA PRO A 81 -11.97 -27.67 16.91
C PRO A 81 -12.88 -28.77 17.49
N TYR A 82 -12.43 -30.03 17.49
CA TYR A 82 -13.20 -31.16 18.01
C TYR A 82 -12.71 -31.65 19.37
N ALA A 83 -11.68 -31.00 19.92
CA ALA A 83 -11.22 -31.26 21.26
C ALA A 83 -12.38 -31.07 22.26
N PRO A 84 -12.41 -31.87 23.35
CA PRO A 84 -13.45 -31.75 24.37
C PRO A 84 -13.32 -30.47 25.20
N GLU A 85 -12.15 -29.80 25.15
CA GLU A 85 -11.86 -28.58 25.88
C GLU A 85 -12.00 -27.36 24.94
N PRO A 86 -12.53 -26.23 25.42
CA PRO A 86 -12.57 -24.99 24.64
C PRO A 86 -11.18 -24.56 24.18
N LEU A 87 -11.12 -23.94 23.00
CA LEU A 87 -9.89 -23.35 22.48
C LEU A 87 -9.51 -22.12 23.34
N ALA A 88 -8.21 -21.96 23.60
CA ALA A 88 -7.70 -20.83 24.38
C ALA A 88 -7.96 -19.50 23.67
N ASP A 89 -8.87 -18.69 24.22
CA ASP A 89 -9.32 -17.40 23.67
C ASP A 89 -8.62 -16.18 24.32
N GLY A 90 -7.82 -16.43 25.36
CA GLY A 90 -7.10 -15.40 26.09
C GLY A 90 -6.16 -14.60 25.20
N ALA A 91 -6.22 -13.27 25.30
CA ALA A 91 -5.38 -12.38 24.49
C ALA A 91 -3.87 -12.63 24.67
N GLU A 92 -3.45 -13.01 25.87
CA GLU A 92 -2.07 -13.37 26.17
C GLU A 92 -1.69 -14.75 25.63
N ASP A 93 -2.63 -15.70 25.61
CA ASP A 93 -2.40 -17.04 25.04
C ASP A 93 -2.27 -16.97 23.52
N VAL A 94 -3.14 -16.20 22.86
CA VAL A 94 -3.04 -15.91 21.43
C VAL A 94 -1.71 -15.25 21.08
N ARG A 95 -1.25 -14.28 21.89
CA ARG A 95 0.07 -13.68 21.69
C ARG A 95 1.21 -14.69 21.80
N ARG A 96 1.19 -15.56 22.81
CA ARG A 96 2.21 -16.62 22.97
C ARG A 96 2.21 -17.59 21.80
N MET A 97 1.04 -17.95 21.27
CA MET A 97 0.93 -18.81 20.09
C MET A 97 1.47 -18.11 18.83
N VAL A 98 1.17 -16.83 18.63
CA VAL A 98 1.75 -16.01 17.55
C VAL A 98 3.27 -15.97 17.66
N GLU A 99 3.82 -15.74 18.85
CA GLU A 99 5.27 -15.71 19.11
C GLU A 99 5.94 -17.08 18.85
N SER A 100 5.27 -18.17 19.23
CA SER A 100 5.72 -19.53 18.94
C SER A 100 5.79 -19.81 17.43
N VAL A 101 4.82 -19.34 16.65
CA VAL A 101 4.83 -19.50 15.19
C VAL A 101 5.86 -18.55 14.56
N MET A 102 6.00 -17.32 15.06
CA MET A 102 7.02 -16.37 14.61
C MET A 102 8.44 -16.87 14.84
N SER A 103 8.70 -17.67 15.86
CA SER A 103 10.03 -18.27 16.06
C SER A 103 10.49 -19.12 14.85
N SER A 104 9.54 -19.56 14.01
CA SER A 104 9.81 -20.27 12.76
C SER A 104 9.76 -19.39 11.50
N VAL A 105 9.28 -18.15 11.60
CA VAL A 105 9.03 -17.24 10.47
C VAL A 105 9.84 -15.96 10.63
N ASN A 106 10.66 -15.61 9.64
CA ASN A 106 11.55 -14.45 9.71
C ASN A 106 10.77 -13.12 9.83
N VAL A 107 10.76 -12.54 11.03
CA VAL A 107 10.09 -11.27 11.38
C VAL A 107 10.77 -10.09 10.66
N PRO A 108 10.03 -9.03 10.26
CA PRO A 108 10.64 -7.81 9.72
C PRO A 108 11.53 -7.14 10.76
N SER A 109 12.73 -6.72 10.37
CA SER A 109 13.70 -6.06 11.27
C SER A 109 13.38 -4.59 11.56
N ASP A 110 12.44 -4.00 10.82
CA ASP A 110 12.06 -2.59 10.98
C ASP A 110 11.00 -2.43 12.07
N GLU A 111 11.20 -1.46 12.98
CA GLU A 111 10.35 -1.27 14.16
C GLU A 111 8.91 -0.88 13.78
N ALA A 112 8.75 -0.05 12.74
CA ALA A 112 7.43 0.36 12.27
C ALA A 112 6.68 -0.82 11.60
N ALA A 113 7.37 -1.60 10.79
CA ALA A 113 6.82 -2.83 10.20
C ALA A 113 6.48 -3.88 11.28
N GLN A 114 7.30 -4.00 12.33
CA GLN A 114 7.05 -4.93 13.44
C GLN A 114 5.81 -4.52 14.23
N LYS A 115 5.61 -3.22 14.48
CA LYS A 115 4.40 -2.70 15.12
C LYS A 115 3.14 -3.03 14.32
N ASP A 116 3.20 -2.88 13.00
CA ASP A 116 2.08 -3.21 12.11
C ASP A 116 1.78 -4.71 12.10
N PHE A 117 2.82 -5.54 12.11
CA PHE A 117 2.68 -6.99 12.26
C PHE A 117 1.93 -7.32 13.56
N TRP A 118 2.39 -6.85 14.71
CA TRP A 118 1.78 -7.15 16.02
C TRP A 118 0.39 -6.56 16.18
N ALA A 119 0.11 -5.45 15.49
CA ALA A 119 -1.23 -4.91 15.45
C ALA A 119 -2.19 -5.88 14.74
N MET A 120 -1.77 -6.62 13.72
CA MET A 120 -2.65 -7.52 12.96
C MET A 120 -2.63 -8.97 13.43
N ALA A 121 -1.47 -9.47 13.85
CA ALA A 121 -1.30 -10.88 14.19
C ALA A 121 -2.15 -11.28 15.40
N GLY A 122 -2.76 -12.45 15.32
CA GLY A 122 -3.65 -13.03 16.30
C GLY A 122 -5.10 -12.58 16.21
N ARG A 123 -5.44 -11.52 15.44
CA ARG A 123 -6.82 -11.03 15.37
C ARG A 123 -7.75 -12.03 14.71
N LYS A 124 -7.38 -12.57 13.54
CA LYS A 124 -8.25 -13.48 12.80
C LYS A 124 -8.35 -14.83 13.47
N TYR A 125 -7.24 -15.29 14.06
CA TYR A 125 -7.27 -16.48 14.89
C TYR A 125 -8.16 -16.30 16.13
N GLY A 126 -8.10 -15.16 16.81
CA GLY A 126 -8.95 -14.89 17.97
C GLY A 126 -10.44 -14.80 17.62
N GLU A 127 -10.80 -14.26 16.45
CA GLU A 127 -12.17 -14.30 15.92
C GLU A 127 -12.63 -15.75 15.68
N PHE A 128 -11.79 -16.57 15.04
CA PHE A 128 -12.07 -17.98 14.79
C PHE A 128 -12.28 -18.78 16.08
N VAL A 129 -11.41 -18.60 17.08
CA VAL A 129 -11.52 -19.31 18.36
C VAL A 129 -12.84 -19.00 19.07
N ARG A 130 -13.27 -17.74 19.08
CA ARG A 130 -14.56 -17.37 19.68
C ARG A 130 -15.72 -18.04 18.97
N GLU A 131 -15.74 -18.03 17.64
CA GLU A 131 -16.82 -18.66 16.88
C GLU A 131 -16.90 -20.17 17.12
N VAL A 132 -15.75 -20.85 17.24
CA VAL A 132 -15.71 -22.28 17.59
C VAL A 132 -16.23 -22.52 19.00
N ASN A 133 -15.78 -21.73 19.97
CA ASN A 133 -16.22 -21.86 21.36
C ASN A 133 -17.73 -21.58 21.51
N ASP A 134 -18.26 -20.55 20.84
CA ASP A 134 -19.69 -20.25 20.81
C ASP A 134 -20.50 -21.42 20.21
N ALA A 135 -19.98 -22.07 19.17
CA ALA A 135 -20.62 -23.24 18.57
C ALA A 135 -20.59 -24.47 19.49
N MET A 136 -19.50 -24.68 20.22
CA MET A 136 -19.39 -25.74 21.24
C MET A 136 -20.36 -25.50 22.40
N GLU A 137 -20.43 -24.28 22.93
CA GLU A 137 -21.36 -23.91 24.00
C GLU A 137 -22.81 -24.13 23.57
N LYS A 138 -23.16 -23.72 22.34
CA LYS A 138 -24.50 -23.94 21.80
C LYS A 138 -24.84 -25.44 21.71
N ARG A 139 -23.93 -26.27 21.21
CA ARG A 139 -24.11 -27.73 21.16
C ARG A 139 -24.35 -28.30 22.57
N ASP A 140 -23.55 -27.87 23.54
CA ASP A 140 -23.64 -28.39 24.91
C ASP A 140 -24.93 -27.94 25.61
N ALA A 141 -25.38 -26.71 25.35
CA ALA A 141 -26.66 -26.20 25.79
C ALA A 141 -27.84 -27.00 25.18
N GLU A 142 -27.80 -27.29 23.88
CA GLU A 142 -28.83 -28.09 23.20
C GLU A 142 -28.88 -29.54 23.73
N LEU A 143 -27.71 -30.17 23.94
CA LEU A 143 -27.63 -31.51 24.51
C LEU A 143 -28.16 -31.56 25.95
N THR A 144 -27.89 -30.53 26.74
CA THR A 144 -28.40 -30.44 28.12
C THR A 144 -29.90 -30.16 28.15
N ALA A 145 -30.42 -29.36 27.22
CA ALA A 145 -31.85 -29.02 27.15
C ALA A 145 -32.74 -30.18 26.63
N LEU A 146 -32.16 -31.18 25.96
CA LEU A 146 -32.87 -32.37 25.49
C LEU A 146 -33.02 -33.45 26.59
N HIS A 147 -32.34 -33.29 27.72
CA HIS A 147 -32.34 -34.21 28.87
C HIS A 147 -33.19 -33.68 30.03
#